data_AF-A0A4Q2KNP7-F1
#
_entry.id   AF-A0A4Q2KNP7-F1
#
_cell.length_a   1.000
_cell.length_b   1.000
_cell.length_c   1.000
_cell.angle_alpha   90.00
_cell.angle_beta   90.00
_cell.angle_gamma   90.00
#
_symmetry.space_group_name_H-M   'P 1'
#
loop_
_entity.id
_entity.type
_entity.pdbx_description
1 polymer ?
#
loop_
_entity_poly.entity_id
_entity_poly.type
_entity_poly.pdbx_seq_one_letter_code
_entity_poly.pdbx_strand_id
1 'polypeptide(L)'
;MDRQPHRAGVGQHRRGSRPPHAALPRRLRCGEGGGLHDLGDRLRVRAHERDAGLRDRTTCLLLERLRRTARDVPLHRLASGGLEARRMIRSRSLRRDTTGVTIVEFAIVAPVLLALIFGILDLGHGLYMRSVLQGAVQDAGRDAGLESGQAAQADIDASVKASVQAVMPFIPDEDIAIERSNYQAFSDVGTPEDFDDTNGNDTYDAGECFTDQNGNAQWDSDVGAAGLGGADDIVHYQVTVTYDRIFPLWSMIGLPQQDTAQATTVMRNQPFGVQEGRTSVRVCP
;
A
#
# COMPACT_ATOMS: atom_id res chain seq x y z
N MET A 1 66.89 34.34 -9.96
CA MET A 1 67.03 35.69 -9.38
C MET A 1 65.90 36.56 -9.91
N ASP A 2 65.45 37.50 -9.09
CA ASP A 2 64.12 38.12 -9.13
C ASP A 2 63.81 39.03 -10.33
N ARG A 3 62.52 39.11 -10.66
CA ARG A 3 61.88 40.29 -11.26
C ARG A 3 60.42 40.47 -10.77
N GLN A 4 60.21 41.46 -9.90
CA GLN A 4 59.01 42.33 -9.95
C GLN A 4 59.26 43.43 -11.03
N PRO A 5 58.24 44.08 -11.65
CA PRO A 5 57.37 45.11 -11.01
C PRO A 5 55.89 44.97 -11.46
N HIS A 6 54.92 45.91 -11.40
CA HIS A 6 54.74 47.35 -11.05
C HIS A 6 53.49 47.48 -10.11
N ARG A 7 53.02 48.60 -9.51
CA ARG A 7 52.59 49.96 -9.96
C ARG A 7 51.52 49.95 -11.08
N ALA A 8 50.49 50.80 -11.11
CA ALA A 8 49.83 51.72 -10.16
C ALA A 8 48.31 51.76 -10.56
N GLY A 9 47.32 52.40 -9.91
CA GLY A 9 47.20 53.74 -9.32
C GLY A 9 45.89 54.40 -9.82
N VAL A 10 45.49 55.58 -9.29
CA VAL A 10 44.27 56.37 -9.68
C VAL A 10 42.92 55.73 -9.24
N GLY A 11 41.91 56.47 -8.75
CA GLY A 11 41.81 57.90 -8.43
C GLY A 11 40.52 58.26 -7.66
N GLN A 12 40.41 59.48 -7.13
CA GLN A 12 39.30 59.95 -6.28
C GLN A 12 38.47 61.07 -6.94
N HIS A 13 37.13 61.06 -6.73
CA HIS A 13 36.19 62.21 -6.67
C HIS A 13 34.73 61.66 -6.69
N ARG A 14 33.66 62.30 -6.18
CA ARG A 14 33.41 63.60 -5.48
C ARG A 14 32.08 63.50 -4.69
N ARG A 15 31.83 64.46 -3.77
CA ARG A 15 30.53 65.04 -3.26
C ARG A 15 29.23 64.20 -3.41
N GLY A 16 28.30 64.09 -2.43
CA GLY A 16 28.12 64.77 -1.14
C GLY A 16 26.63 65.12 -0.86
N SER A 17 26.29 65.41 0.41
CA SER A 17 25.03 65.99 0.96
C SER A 17 23.81 65.08 1.29
N ARG A 18 23.35 65.13 2.56
CA ARG A 18 21.97 64.96 3.07
C ARG A 18 21.81 65.64 4.45
N PRO A 19 20.65 66.24 4.79
CA PRO A 19 20.35 66.82 6.12
C PRO A 19 19.47 65.86 6.98
N PRO A 20 18.61 66.28 7.96
CA PRO A 20 18.78 65.88 9.36
C PRO A 20 17.71 64.89 9.92
N HIS A 21 17.77 64.64 11.23
CA HIS A 21 17.06 63.60 11.98
C HIS A 21 15.53 63.60 11.92
N ALA A 22 14.96 62.38 11.93
CA ALA A 22 13.65 62.05 12.51
C ALA A 22 13.77 60.69 13.25
N ALA A 23 12.93 60.44 14.27
CA ALA A 23 13.13 59.35 15.22
C ALA A 23 12.50 58.00 14.78
N LEU A 24 13.13 56.89 15.16
CA LEU A 24 12.60 55.53 15.06
C LEU A 24 12.12 55.04 16.44
N PRO A 25 10.95 54.40 16.55
CA PRO A 25 10.50 53.80 17.81
C PRO A 25 11.32 52.56 18.19
N ARG A 26 11.48 52.33 19.50
CA ARG A 26 12.21 51.17 20.05
C ARG A 26 11.58 49.85 19.62
N ARG A 27 12.41 48.93 19.09
CA ARG A 27 12.09 47.49 19.08
C ARG A 27 12.14 46.97 20.53
N LEU A 28 11.13 46.22 20.94
CA LEU A 28 11.23 45.35 22.12
C LEU A 28 12.04 44.11 21.72
N ARG A 29 13.09 43.78 22.49
CA ARG A 29 13.75 42.46 22.44
C ARG A 29 12.84 41.46 23.18
N CYS A 30 12.65 40.27 22.62
CA CYS A 30 12.34 39.10 23.43
C CYS A 30 13.58 38.71 24.25
N GLY A 31 13.38 38.22 25.47
CA GLY A 31 14.43 38.14 26.49
C GLY A 31 15.44 37.01 26.28
N GLU A 32 16.66 37.24 26.79
CA GLU A 32 17.68 36.20 26.98
C GLU A 32 17.33 35.38 28.23
N GLY A 33 17.21 34.05 28.07
CA GLY A 33 17.13 33.12 29.20
C GLY A 33 18.53 32.82 29.73
N GLY A 34 18.79 33.16 30.99
CA GLY A 34 20.12 32.99 31.61
C GLY A 34 20.45 31.54 31.95
N GLY A 35 21.74 31.18 31.82
CA GLY A 35 22.30 29.92 32.33
C GLY A 35 22.94 30.10 33.72
N LEU A 36 23.15 28.99 34.44
CA LEU A 36 23.70 28.99 35.80
C LEU A 36 24.40 27.65 36.12
N HIS A 37 25.73 27.66 36.28
CA HIS A 37 26.61 26.57 36.76
C HIS A 37 26.63 25.24 35.94
N ASP A 38 27.67 24.39 35.95
CA ASP A 38 29.13 24.59 36.11
C ASP A 38 29.87 23.37 35.47
N LEU A 39 31.20 23.44 35.31
CA LEU A 39 32.19 22.39 34.98
C LEU A 39 31.72 20.95 34.68
N GLY A 40 31.93 20.44 33.45
CA GLY A 40 31.56 19.06 33.07
C GLY A 40 32.06 18.47 31.74
N ASP A 41 33.39 18.39 31.55
CA ASP A 41 34.09 17.52 30.56
C ASP A 41 33.78 17.68 29.04
N ARG A 42 34.33 16.77 28.21
CA ARG A 42 34.58 16.91 26.76
C ARG A 42 33.83 15.90 25.89
N LEU A 43 34.00 16.06 24.56
CA LEU A 43 33.82 15.04 23.49
C LEU A 43 32.37 14.59 23.16
N ARG A 44 31.69 15.38 22.31
CA ARG A 44 31.54 15.06 20.85
C ARG A 44 30.58 16.05 20.16
N VAL A 45 31.10 16.83 19.21
CA VAL A 45 30.27 17.66 18.32
C VAL A 45 30.46 17.20 16.87
N ARG A 46 29.41 16.57 16.31
CA ARG A 46 28.88 16.83 14.96
C ARG A 46 27.65 15.95 14.67
N ALA A 47 26.77 16.48 13.81
CA ALA A 47 25.62 15.81 13.19
C ALA A 47 24.28 15.70 13.96
N HIS A 48 23.79 16.78 14.59
CA HIS A 48 22.34 16.95 14.79
C HIS A 48 21.78 18.40 14.85
N GLU A 49 22.39 19.35 14.12
CA GLU A 49 22.01 20.78 14.14
C GLU A 49 21.37 21.27 12.82
N ARG A 50 20.14 20.84 12.49
CA ARG A 50 19.37 21.47 11.38
C ARG A 50 17.88 21.75 11.66
N ASP A 51 17.18 20.95 12.46
CA ASP A 51 15.69 21.06 12.54
C ASP A 51 15.14 21.94 13.68
N ALA A 52 15.96 22.36 14.65
CA ALA A 52 15.50 23.17 15.78
C ALA A 52 15.12 24.62 15.40
N GLY A 53 15.63 25.15 14.28
CA GLY A 53 15.53 26.58 13.93
C GLY A 53 14.22 27.05 13.29
N LEU A 54 13.29 26.15 12.95
CA LEU A 54 12.13 26.46 12.10
C LEU A 54 10.78 26.61 12.84
N ARG A 55 10.68 26.18 14.12
CA ARG A 55 9.42 26.26 14.89
C ARG A 55 9.14 27.63 15.54
N ASP A 56 10.15 28.47 15.73
CA ASP A 56 10.03 29.73 16.50
C ASP A 56 9.48 30.93 15.69
N ARG A 57 9.62 30.89 14.35
CA ARG A 57 9.18 32.02 13.49
C ARG A 57 7.70 32.00 13.11
N THR A 58 7.06 30.83 13.11
CA THR A 58 5.67 30.65 12.66
C THR A 58 4.65 31.03 13.74
N THR A 59 4.97 30.81 15.01
CA THR A 59 4.12 31.16 16.18
C THR A 59 3.93 32.67 16.34
N CYS A 60 5.00 33.47 16.21
CA CYS A 60 4.92 34.93 16.32
C CYS A 60 3.98 35.57 15.27
N LEU A 61 4.03 35.12 14.01
CA LEU A 61 3.20 35.68 12.93
C LEU A 61 1.71 35.34 13.08
N LEU A 62 1.37 34.23 13.74
CA LEU A 62 -0.02 33.82 13.95
C LEU A 62 -0.75 34.77 14.94
N LEU A 63 -0.05 35.17 16.01
CA LEU A 63 -0.61 36.02 17.06
C LEU A 63 -0.84 37.48 16.63
N GLU A 64 -0.04 38.01 15.70
CA GLU A 64 -0.31 39.35 15.14
C GLU A 64 -1.56 39.37 14.26
N ARG A 65 -1.83 38.29 13.51
CA ARG A 65 -2.99 38.22 12.60
C ARG A 65 -4.32 38.19 13.38
N LEU A 66 -4.36 37.48 14.50
CA LEU A 66 -5.54 37.41 15.38
C LEU A 66 -5.83 38.71 16.15
N ARG A 67 -4.86 39.64 16.26
CA ARG A 67 -5.05 40.93 16.97
C ARG A 67 -5.57 42.06 16.08
N ARG A 68 -5.60 41.91 14.75
CA ARG A 68 -6.13 42.94 13.83
C ARG A 68 -7.64 42.87 13.59
N THR A 69 -8.30 41.78 13.96
CA THR A 69 -9.77 41.62 13.85
C THR A 69 -10.53 42.06 15.12
N ALA A 70 -9.82 42.39 16.20
CA ALA A 70 -10.40 42.72 17.52
C ALA A 70 -10.46 44.24 17.82
N ARG A 71 -10.19 45.10 16.82
CA ARG A 71 -10.32 46.56 16.93
C ARG A 71 -11.03 47.11 15.70
N ASP A 72 -12.36 47.06 15.74
CA ASP A 72 -13.28 48.10 15.25
C ASP A 72 -14.72 47.69 15.58
N VAL A 73 -15.10 47.81 16.85
CA VAL A 73 -16.47 47.62 17.34
C VAL A 73 -16.95 48.94 17.94
N PRO A 74 -17.84 49.69 17.27
CA PRO A 74 -18.38 50.94 17.81
C PRO A 74 -19.32 50.68 18.99
N LEU A 75 -18.82 50.84 20.22
CA LEU A 75 -19.66 50.81 21.42
C LEU A 75 -20.50 52.08 21.52
N HIS A 76 -21.74 52.03 21.02
CA HIS A 76 -22.74 53.06 21.27
C HIS A 76 -24.16 52.49 21.40
N ARG A 77 -24.94 53.13 22.29
CA ARG A 77 -26.38 52.92 22.54
C ARG A 77 -26.78 51.58 23.18
N LEU A 78 -26.48 51.44 24.47
CA LEU A 78 -27.34 50.70 25.41
C LEU A 78 -28.51 51.60 25.81
N ALA A 79 -29.66 51.49 25.13
CA ALA A 79 -30.94 52.08 25.56
C ALA A 79 -32.10 51.44 24.78
N SER A 80 -33.13 50.97 25.51
CA SER A 80 -34.35 50.26 25.06
C SER A 80 -34.14 49.00 24.19
N GLY A 81 -35.01 47.99 24.24
CA GLY A 81 -36.15 47.79 25.11
C GLY A 81 -37.38 47.27 24.34
N GLY A 82 -37.75 46.01 24.60
CA GLY A 82 -39.01 45.42 24.13
C GLY A 82 -38.93 44.53 22.88
N LEU A 83 -39.87 43.58 22.85
CA LEU A 83 -40.35 42.76 21.72
C LEU A 83 -39.40 41.70 21.15
N GLU A 84 -39.88 40.45 21.21
CA GLU A 84 -39.32 39.31 20.49
C GLU A 84 -39.38 39.52 18.98
N ALA A 85 -38.26 39.91 18.37
CA ALA A 85 -38.08 39.79 16.93
C ALA A 85 -37.86 38.32 16.52
N ARG A 86 -38.88 37.46 16.74
CA ARG A 86 -38.99 36.13 16.13
C ARG A 86 -39.00 36.30 14.61
N ARG A 87 -37.80 36.32 14.01
CA ARG A 87 -37.57 36.56 12.59
C ARG A 87 -38.04 35.36 11.78
N MET A 88 -39.36 35.23 11.61
CA MET A 88 -39.98 34.24 10.72
C MET A 88 -39.32 34.35 9.34
N ILE A 89 -38.54 33.32 8.98
CA ILE A 89 -37.90 33.23 7.67
C ILE A 89 -39.03 33.18 6.66
N ARG A 90 -39.15 34.26 5.89
CA ARG A 90 -40.37 34.60 5.13
C ARG A 90 -40.47 33.64 3.95
N SER A 91 -41.17 32.52 4.11
CA SER A 91 -41.18 31.34 3.20
C SER A 91 -41.36 31.65 1.69
N ARG A 92 -41.93 32.80 1.34
CA ARG A 92 -41.94 33.36 -0.02
C ARG A 92 -40.55 33.65 -0.63
N SER A 93 -39.47 33.82 0.15
CA SER A 93 -38.12 33.95 -0.39
C SER A 93 -37.55 32.60 -0.80
N LEU A 94 -37.73 31.56 0.02
CA LEU A 94 -37.31 30.19 -0.28
C LEU A 94 -37.98 29.66 -1.56
N ARG A 95 -39.28 29.98 -1.78
CA ARG A 95 -39.98 29.66 -3.04
C ARG A 95 -39.56 30.49 -4.26
N ARG A 96 -38.55 31.35 -4.13
CA ARG A 96 -37.96 32.15 -5.22
C ARG A 96 -36.44 31.98 -5.33
N ASP A 97 -35.85 31.12 -4.50
CA ASP A 97 -34.41 30.88 -4.49
C ASP A 97 -34.05 29.82 -5.52
N THR A 98 -33.39 30.25 -6.60
CA THR A 98 -32.89 29.36 -7.68
C THR A 98 -31.42 29.01 -7.52
N THR A 99 -30.76 29.47 -6.45
CA THR A 99 -29.30 29.35 -6.27
C THR A 99 -28.84 27.90 -6.02
N GLY A 100 -29.78 26.99 -5.70
CA GLY A 100 -29.51 25.58 -5.43
C GLY A 100 -29.80 24.59 -6.57
N VAL A 101 -30.23 25.05 -7.76
CA VAL A 101 -30.64 24.13 -8.86
C VAL A 101 -29.52 23.18 -9.27
N THR A 102 -28.28 23.67 -9.37
CA THR A 102 -27.10 22.89 -9.75
C THR A 102 -26.76 21.76 -8.76
N ILE A 103 -27.15 21.88 -7.49
CA ILE A 103 -26.98 20.81 -6.49
C ILE A 103 -27.95 19.66 -6.78
N VAL A 104 -29.16 19.95 -7.27
CA VAL A 104 -30.16 18.92 -7.64
C VAL A 104 -29.73 18.19 -8.91
N GLU A 105 -29.23 18.94 -9.91
CA GLU A 105 -28.66 18.36 -11.13
C GLU A 105 -27.47 17.44 -10.81
N PHE A 106 -26.53 17.90 -9.97
CA PHE A 106 -25.42 17.08 -9.51
C PHE A 106 -25.87 15.86 -8.71
N ALA A 107 -26.88 15.98 -7.83
CA ALA A 107 -27.39 14.86 -7.04
C ALA A 107 -28.00 13.73 -7.88
N ILE A 108 -28.47 14.02 -9.10
CA ILE A 108 -28.99 13.00 -10.04
C ILE A 108 -27.84 12.34 -10.83
N VAL A 109 -26.80 13.09 -11.21
CA VAL A 109 -25.68 12.59 -12.02
C VAL A 109 -24.59 11.90 -11.19
N ALA A 110 -24.32 12.40 -9.98
CA ALA A 110 -23.23 11.92 -9.13
C ALA A 110 -23.30 10.43 -8.77
N PRO A 111 -24.46 9.80 -8.49
CA PRO A 111 -24.53 8.37 -8.21
C PRO A 111 -24.01 7.50 -9.38
N VAL A 112 -24.34 7.87 -10.61
CA VAL A 112 -23.89 7.16 -11.83
C VAL A 112 -22.40 7.36 -12.05
N LEU A 113 -21.90 8.60 -11.87
CA LEU A 113 -20.49 8.92 -11.98
C LEU A 113 -19.64 8.20 -10.93
N LEU A 114 -20.10 8.15 -9.67
CA LEU A 114 -19.42 7.46 -8.58
C LEU A 114 -19.42 5.94 -8.80
N ALA A 115 -20.54 5.35 -9.22
CA ALA A 115 -20.57 3.93 -9.58
C ALA A 115 -19.58 3.58 -10.70
N LEU A 116 -19.48 4.42 -11.74
CA LEU A 116 -18.50 4.23 -12.82
C LEU A 116 -17.05 4.34 -12.31
N ILE A 117 -16.75 5.35 -11.47
CA ILE A 117 -15.41 5.55 -10.89
C ILE A 117 -15.02 4.37 -10.00
N PHE A 118 -15.90 3.96 -9.08
CA PHE A 118 -15.65 2.80 -8.22
C PHE A 118 -15.51 1.50 -9.03
N GLY A 119 -16.22 1.34 -10.14
CA GLY A 119 -16.14 0.13 -10.97
C GLY A 119 -14.81 0.01 -11.70
N ILE A 120 -14.30 1.12 -12.23
CA ILE A 120 -12.96 1.18 -12.84
C ILE A 120 -11.88 0.96 -11.78
N LEU A 121 -12.06 1.47 -10.56
CA LEU A 121 -11.09 1.31 -9.46
C LEU A 121 -11.07 -0.11 -8.88
N ASP A 122 -12.23 -0.77 -8.68
CA ASP A 122 -12.30 -2.15 -8.18
C ASP A 122 -11.70 -3.15 -9.19
N LEU A 123 -12.08 -3.02 -10.46
CA LEU A 123 -11.52 -3.83 -11.55
C LEU A 123 -10.02 -3.57 -11.73
N GLY A 124 -9.59 -2.29 -11.69
CA GLY A 124 -8.18 -1.92 -11.77
C GLY A 124 -7.35 -2.47 -10.61
N HIS A 125 -7.91 -2.46 -9.40
CA HIS A 125 -7.28 -3.03 -8.21
C HIS A 125 -7.15 -4.56 -8.31
N GLY A 126 -8.21 -5.26 -8.72
CA GLY A 126 -8.18 -6.72 -8.92
C GLY A 126 -7.17 -7.16 -9.99
N LEU A 127 -7.05 -6.41 -11.10
CA LEU A 127 -6.02 -6.65 -12.11
C LEU A 127 -4.60 -6.35 -11.59
N TYR A 128 -4.42 -5.30 -10.79
CA TYR A 128 -3.13 -4.99 -10.16
C TYR A 128 -2.70 -6.08 -9.17
N MET A 129 -3.61 -6.55 -8.31
CA MET A 129 -3.36 -7.64 -7.37
C MET A 129 -2.93 -8.93 -8.11
N ARG A 130 -3.66 -9.33 -9.15
CA ARG A 130 -3.29 -10.49 -9.99
C ARG A 130 -1.93 -10.31 -10.69
N SER A 131 -1.59 -9.08 -11.10
CA SER A 131 -0.31 -8.78 -11.75
C SER A 131 0.87 -8.90 -10.79
N VAL A 132 0.73 -8.40 -9.56
CA VAL A 132 1.77 -8.53 -8.51
C VAL A 132 1.89 -9.97 -8.04
N LEU A 133 0.75 -10.67 -7.87
CA LEU A 133 0.74 -12.08 -7.48
C LEU A 133 1.43 -12.97 -8.54
N GLN A 134 1.16 -12.75 -9.83
CA GLN A 134 1.85 -13.45 -10.90
C GLN A 134 3.37 -13.19 -10.87
N GLY A 135 3.80 -11.95 -10.62
CA GLY A 135 5.22 -11.62 -10.46
C GLY A 135 5.87 -12.37 -9.30
N ALA A 136 5.27 -12.28 -8.11
CA ALA A 136 5.75 -12.94 -6.90
C ALA A 136 5.81 -14.48 -7.06
N VAL A 137 4.83 -15.08 -7.72
CA VAL A 137 4.79 -16.52 -8.03
C VAL A 137 5.88 -16.94 -9.01
N GLN A 138 6.21 -16.13 -10.01
CA GLN A 138 7.30 -16.43 -10.95
C GLN A 138 8.68 -16.32 -10.29
N ASP A 139 8.90 -15.31 -9.44
CA ASP A 139 10.14 -15.22 -8.65
C ASP A 139 10.25 -16.35 -7.61
N ALA A 140 9.14 -16.70 -6.94
CA ALA A 140 9.10 -17.83 -6.02
C ALA A 140 9.39 -19.16 -6.71
N GLY A 141 8.82 -19.41 -7.90
CA GLY A 141 9.13 -20.60 -8.70
C GLY A 141 10.59 -20.65 -9.17
N ARG A 142 11.17 -19.48 -9.51
CA ARG A 142 12.58 -19.33 -9.90
C ARG A 142 13.53 -19.67 -8.74
N ASP A 143 13.23 -19.24 -7.51
CA ASP A 143 14.06 -19.52 -6.33
C ASP A 143 13.78 -20.91 -5.70
N ALA A 144 12.56 -21.42 -5.82
CA ALA A 144 12.17 -22.76 -5.34
C ALA A 144 12.72 -23.90 -6.23
N GLY A 145 12.94 -23.64 -7.52
CA GLY A 145 13.55 -24.60 -8.46
C GLY A 145 15.08 -24.68 -8.39
N LEU A 146 15.72 -24.07 -7.38
CA LEU A 146 17.14 -24.18 -7.09
C LEU A 146 17.40 -25.28 -6.04
N GLU A 147 18.62 -25.81 -5.99
CA GLU A 147 19.05 -26.80 -4.98
C GLU A 147 18.79 -26.33 -3.53
N SER A 148 18.92 -25.02 -3.26
CA SER A 148 18.62 -24.40 -1.97
C SER A 148 17.12 -24.18 -1.72
N GLY A 149 16.27 -24.25 -2.75
CA GLY A 149 14.84 -23.95 -2.69
C GLY A 149 14.07 -24.86 -1.73
N GLN A 150 14.44 -26.14 -1.65
CA GLN A 150 13.89 -27.09 -0.68
C GLN A 150 14.14 -26.68 0.78
N ALA A 151 15.30 -26.10 1.08
CA ALA A 151 15.64 -25.62 2.43
C ALA A 151 15.07 -24.22 2.72
N ALA A 152 14.91 -23.38 1.69
CA ALA A 152 14.49 -21.98 1.80
C ALA A 152 12.96 -21.77 1.66
N GLN A 153 12.14 -22.83 1.70
CA GLN A 153 10.69 -22.75 1.45
C GLN A 153 9.98 -21.68 2.30
N ALA A 154 10.33 -21.56 3.58
CA ALA A 154 9.75 -20.57 4.48
C ALA A 154 10.13 -19.12 4.12
N ASP A 155 11.35 -18.88 3.64
CA ASP A 155 11.82 -17.56 3.20
C ASP A 155 11.17 -17.17 1.85
N ILE A 156 10.97 -18.16 0.96
CA ILE A 156 10.27 -17.99 -0.31
C ILE A 156 8.80 -17.61 -0.06
N ASP A 157 8.12 -18.32 0.85
CA ASP A 157 6.71 -18.03 1.18
C ASP A 157 6.57 -16.70 1.92
N ALA A 158 7.53 -16.32 2.77
CA ALA A 158 7.59 -14.99 3.37
C ALA A 158 7.78 -13.89 2.32
N SER A 159 8.55 -14.15 1.25
CA SER A 159 8.73 -13.23 0.11
C SER A 159 7.43 -13.04 -0.68
N VAL A 160 6.70 -14.13 -0.95
CA VAL A 160 5.37 -14.07 -1.60
C VAL A 160 4.37 -13.31 -0.75
N LYS A 161 4.27 -13.64 0.55
CA LYS A 161 3.38 -12.97 1.51
C LYS A 161 3.70 -11.48 1.64
N ALA A 162 4.98 -11.12 1.75
CA ALA A 162 5.41 -9.72 1.76
C ALA A 162 5.04 -8.98 0.46
N SER A 163 5.13 -9.66 -0.70
CA SER A 163 4.74 -9.08 -1.99
C SER A 163 3.23 -8.84 -2.10
N VAL A 164 2.41 -9.73 -1.53
CA VAL A 164 0.95 -9.55 -1.42
C VAL A 164 0.60 -8.44 -0.44
N GLN A 165 1.21 -8.44 0.75
CA GLN A 165 0.96 -7.46 1.81
C GLN A 165 1.48 -6.05 1.46
N ALA A 166 2.44 -5.93 0.53
CA ALA A 166 2.84 -4.64 -0.05
C ALA A 166 1.74 -4.00 -0.93
N VAL A 167 0.81 -4.79 -1.47
CA VAL A 167 -0.39 -4.31 -2.18
C VAL A 167 -1.55 -4.10 -1.22
N MET A 168 -1.85 -5.10 -0.38
CA MET A 168 -2.92 -5.03 0.59
C MET A 168 -2.43 -5.42 2.00
N PRO A 169 -1.98 -4.45 2.82
CA PRO A 169 -1.37 -4.69 4.14
C PRO A 169 -2.38 -5.09 5.24
N PHE A 170 -3.61 -5.43 4.84
CA PHE A 170 -4.69 -5.86 5.72
C PHE A 170 -5.10 -7.32 5.50
N ILE A 171 -4.52 -8.01 4.50
CA ILE A 171 -4.73 -9.45 4.29
C ILE A 171 -3.96 -10.22 5.37
N PRO A 172 -4.63 -11.04 6.20
CA PRO A 172 -3.96 -11.90 7.17
C PRO A 172 -3.26 -13.07 6.47
N ASP A 173 -2.24 -13.62 7.12
CA ASP A 173 -1.42 -14.73 6.61
C ASP A 173 -2.19 -16.03 6.30
N GLU A 174 -3.42 -16.15 6.81
CA GLU A 174 -4.37 -17.26 6.61
C GLU A 174 -5.22 -17.15 5.34
N ASP A 175 -5.40 -15.95 4.79
CA ASP A 175 -6.08 -15.70 3.50
C ASP A 175 -5.14 -15.87 2.29
N ILE A 176 -3.87 -16.22 2.54
CA ILE A 176 -2.83 -16.47 1.53
C ILE A 176 -2.46 -17.97 1.56
N ALA A 177 -3.24 -18.78 0.85
CA ALA A 177 -2.95 -20.20 0.67
C ALA A 177 -1.83 -20.37 -0.37
N ILE A 178 -0.81 -21.15 -0.02
CA ILE A 178 0.33 -21.49 -0.89
C ILE A 178 0.39 -23.02 -0.99
N GLU A 179 0.24 -23.51 -2.21
CA GLU A 179 0.14 -24.93 -2.53
C GLU A 179 1.29 -25.35 -3.46
N ARG A 180 1.81 -26.55 -3.23
CA ARG A 180 2.94 -27.14 -3.93
C ARG A 180 2.62 -28.59 -4.25
N SER A 181 2.55 -28.92 -5.54
CA SER A 181 2.42 -30.30 -6.00
C SER A 181 3.57 -30.62 -6.96
N ASN A 182 4.12 -31.82 -6.88
CA ASN A 182 5.14 -32.32 -7.81
C ASN A 182 4.61 -33.50 -8.62
N TYR A 183 5.20 -33.70 -9.81
CA TYR A 183 4.77 -34.62 -10.87
C TYR A 183 6.00 -35.19 -11.60
N GLN A 184 5.84 -36.35 -12.22
CA GLN A 184 6.96 -36.97 -12.96
C GLN A 184 7.13 -36.36 -14.36
N ALA A 185 6.06 -36.22 -15.11
CA ALA A 185 6.01 -35.62 -16.44
C ALA A 185 4.98 -34.48 -16.55
N PHE A 186 5.14 -33.62 -17.56
CA PHE A 186 4.25 -32.45 -17.78
C PHE A 186 2.84 -32.85 -18.25
N SER A 187 2.66 -34.10 -18.66
CA SER A 187 1.38 -34.73 -18.97
C SER A 187 0.49 -34.94 -17.76
N ASP A 188 1.08 -35.01 -16.56
CA ASP A 188 0.46 -35.60 -15.38
C ASP A 188 -0.24 -34.53 -14.51
N VAL A 189 -0.09 -33.25 -14.88
CA VAL A 189 -0.67 -32.11 -14.16
C VAL A 189 -2.16 -32.01 -14.49
N GLY A 190 -3.03 -32.25 -13.51
CA GLY A 190 -4.47 -32.29 -13.69
C GLY A 190 -5.01 -33.62 -14.23
N THR A 191 -4.24 -34.72 -14.16
CA THR A 191 -4.73 -36.07 -14.48
C THR A 191 -5.07 -36.84 -13.20
N PRO A 192 -6.23 -37.53 -13.12
CA PRO A 192 -6.58 -38.38 -11.99
C PRO A 192 -5.75 -39.67 -11.96
N GLU A 193 -5.78 -40.40 -10.83
CA GLU A 193 -5.20 -41.74 -10.74
C GLU A 193 -6.04 -42.79 -11.51
N ASP A 194 -5.36 -43.77 -12.12
CA ASP A 194 -6.01 -44.90 -12.79
C ASP A 194 -6.75 -45.79 -11.77
N PHE A 195 -8.02 -46.10 -12.04
CA PHE A 195 -8.84 -47.00 -11.21
C PHE A 195 -9.54 -48.08 -12.03
N ASP A 196 -9.83 -49.21 -11.38
CA ASP A 196 -10.54 -50.35 -11.95
C ASP A 196 -12.06 -50.14 -11.87
N ASP A 197 -12.62 -49.33 -12.77
CA ASP A 197 -14.08 -49.16 -12.91
C ASP A 197 -14.75 -50.54 -13.10
N THR A 198 -15.35 -51.02 -12.02
CA THR A 198 -15.93 -52.35 -11.90
C THR A 198 -17.43 -52.31 -12.18
N ASN A 199 -18.03 -51.12 -12.19
CA ASN A 199 -19.47 -50.93 -12.31
C ASN A 199 -19.92 -50.26 -13.63
N GLY A 200 -18.99 -49.66 -14.37
CA GLY A 200 -19.15 -49.11 -15.72
C GLY A 200 -19.76 -47.70 -15.73
N ASN A 201 -19.27 -46.80 -14.87
CA ASN A 201 -19.81 -45.46 -14.70
C ASN A 201 -18.82 -44.30 -14.98
N ASP A 202 -17.57 -44.61 -15.37
CA ASP A 202 -16.49 -43.64 -15.64
C ASP A 202 -16.07 -42.76 -14.43
N THR A 203 -16.40 -43.16 -13.18
CA THR A 203 -16.03 -42.46 -11.94
C THR A 203 -15.59 -43.43 -10.82
N TYR A 204 -14.58 -43.05 -10.02
CA TYR A 204 -14.08 -43.90 -8.94
C TYR A 204 -15.12 -44.08 -7.81
N ASP A 205 -15.51 -45.33 -7.55
CA ASP A 205 -16.43 -45.69 -6.48
C ASP A 205 -15.71 -46.26 -5.24
N ALA A 206 -16.30 -45.98 -4.06
CA ALA A 206 -15.75 -46.40 -2.77
C ALA A 206 -15.86 -47.93 -2.56
N GLY A 207 -14.85 -48.65 -3.05
CA GLY A 207 -14.80 -50.11 -3.11
C GLY A 207 -14.02 -50.66 -4.31
N GLU A 208 -13.61 -49.80 -5.23
CA GLU A 208 -12.80 -50.16 -6.39
C GLU A 208 -11.28 -50.10 -6.08
N CYS A 209 -10.47 -50.76 -6.90
CA CYS A 209 -9.02 -50.68 -6.79
C CYS A 209 -8.51 -49.47 -7.58
N PHE A 210 -7.41 -48.84 -7.13
CA PHE A 210 -6.76 -47.73 -7.82
C PHE A 210 -5.24 -47.84 -7.79
N THR A 211 -4.57 -47.08 -8.65
CA THR A 211 -3.12 -47.04 -8.76
C THR A 211 -2.59 -45.77 -8.11
N ASP A 212 -2.25 -45.87 -6.83
CA ASP A 212 -1.58 -44.84 -6.04
C ASP A 212 -0.24 -44.48 -6.72
N GLN A 213 -0.13 -43.22 -7.14
CA GLN A 213 1.02 -42.63 -7.84
C GLN A 213 1.65 -41.47 -7.04
N ASN A 214 1.03 -41.03 -5.94
CA ASN A 214 1.51 -39.92 -5.13
C ASN A 214 2.02 -40.35 -3.73
N GLY A 215 1.66 -41.56 -3.28
CA GLY A 215 2.10 -42.22 -2.06
C GLY A 215 1.18 -42.05 -0.84
N ASN A 216 -0.05 -41.55 -1.00
CA ASN A 216 -0.95 -41.24 0.12
C ASN A 216 -1.97 -42.35 0.47
N ALA A 217 -2.07 -43.41 -0.34
CA ALA A 217 -3.06 -44.49 -0.25
C ALA A 217 -4.54 -44.05 -0.27
N GLN A 218 -4.88 -43.01 -1.05
CA GLN A 218 -6.24 -42.56 -1.37
C GLN A 218 -6.33 -42.21 -2.87
N TRP A 219 -7.43 -42.53 -3.54
CA TRP A 219 -7.60 -42.12 -4.93
C TRP A 219 -7.78 -40.60 -5.02
N ASP A 220 -6.92 -39.96 -5.80
CA ASP A 220 -6.99 -38.52 -6.08
C ASP A 220 -7.41 -38.22 -7.53
N SER A 221 -8.10 -37.09 -7.69
CA SER A 221 -8.40 -36.51 -9.00
C SER A 221 -7.20 -35.80 -9.65
N ASP A 222 -6.02 -35.83 -9.01
CA ASP A 222 -4.75 -35.30 -9.50
C ASP A 222 -3.58 -36.15 -8.93
N VAL A 223 -2.69 -36.67 -9.78
CA VAL A 223 -1.56 -37.53 -9.35
C VAL A 223 -0.38 -36.77 -8.69
N GLY A 224 -0.57 -35.48 -8.40
CA GLY A 224 0.42 -34.62 -7.79
C GLY A 224 0.72 -34.99 -6.33
N ALA A 225 1.97 -35.29 -6.02
CA ALA A 225 2.41 -35.47 -4.63
C ALA A 225 2.66 -34.11 -3.98
N ALA A 226 2.38 -33.97 -2.68
CA ALA A 226 2.60 -32.70 -1.98
C ALA A 226 4.09 -32.32 -1.89
N GLY A 227 4.39 -31.02 -2.00
CA GLY A 227 5.74 -30.47 -1.87
C GLY A 227 6.50 -30.32 -3.19
N LEU A 228 7.82 -30.08 -3.11
CA LEU A 228 8.69 -29.73 -4.24
C LEU A 228 9.29 -30.92 -5.02
N GLY A 229 9.01 -32.17 -4.63
CA GLY A 229 9.56 -33.36 -5.28
C GLY A 229 11.08 -33.53 -5.12
N GLY A 230 11.64 -34.46 -5.86
CA GLY A 230 13.07 -34.77 -5.97
C GLY A 230 13.79 -33.93 -7.02
N ALA A 231 14.88 -34.47 -7.58
CA ALA A 231 15.60 -33.87 -8.71
C ALA A 231 14.88 -34.14 -10.04
N ASP A 232 14.92 -33.17 -10.97
CA ASP A 232 14.28 -33.24 -12.31
C ASP A 232 12.73 -33.38 -12.31
N ASP A 233 12.10 -33.56 -11.14
CA ASP A 233 10.65 -33.48 -10.95
C ASP A 233 10.09 -32.11 -11.37
N ILE A 234 8.82 -32.14 -11.80
CA ILE A 234 8.07 -30.97 -12.23
C ILE A 234 7.22 -30.50 -11.06
N VAL A 235 7.26 -29.23 -10.73
CA VAL A 235 6.55 -28.64 -9.61
C VAL A 235 5.53 -27.63 -10.11
N HIS A 236 4.27 -27.81 -9.73
CA HIS A 236 3.23 -26.78 -9.77
C HIS A 236 3.26 -26.00 -8.46
N TYR A 237 3.47 -24.69 -8.55
CA TYR A 237 3.38 -23.76 -7.42
C TYR A 237 2.18 -22.85 -7.63
N GLN A 238 1.20 -22.95 -6.74
CA GLN A 238 -0.06 -22.22 -6.79
C GLN A 238 -0.20 -21.34 -5.55
N VAL A 239 -0.64 -20.10 -5.76
CA VAL A 239 -0.96 -19.19 -4.66
C VAL A 239 -2.37 -18.66 -4.86
N THR A 240 -3.21 -18.86 -3.85
CA THR A 240 -4.57 -18.32 -3.77
C THR A 240 -4.61 -17.24 -2.70
N VAL A 241 -4.97 -16.02 -3.09
CA VAL A 241 -5.21 -14.91 -2.18
C VAL A 241 -6.70 -14.58 -2.18
N THR A 242 -7.34 -14.75 -1.03
CA THR A 242 -8.69 -14.26 -0.75
C THR A 242 -8.58 -12.83 -0.23
N TYR A 243 -9.47 -11.93 -0.67
CA TYR A 243 -9.48 -10.54 -0.17
C TYR A 243 -10.84 -9.87 -0.29
N ASP A 244 -11.10 -8.92 0.61
CA ASP A 244 -12.26 -8.04 0.54
C ASP A 244 -12.09 -6.94 -0.52
N ARG A 245 -13.15 -6.70 -1.31
CA ARG A 245 -13.24 -5.58 -2.25
C ARG A 245 -13.28 -4.25 -1.50
N ILE A 246 -12.24 -3.44 -1.74
CA ILE A 246 -12.05 -2.12 -1.12
C ILE A 246 -13.21 -1.15 -1.47
N PHE A 247 -13.80 -1.28 -2.66
CA PHE A 247 -14.88 -0.39 -3.10
C PHE A 247 -16.26 -1.03 -2.87
N PRO A 248 -17.23 -0.31 -2.27
CA PRO A 248 -18.49 -0.89 -1.79
C PRO A 248 -19.48 -1.27 -2.91
N LEU A 249 -19.06 -1.30 -4.17
CA LEU A 249 -19.91 -1.64 -5.31
C LEU A 249 -20.56 -3.01 -5.20
N TRP A 250 -19.87 -3.99 -4.61
CA TRP A 250 -20.42 -5.33 -4.39
C TRP A 250 -21.79 -5.28 -3.68
N SER A 251 -21.93 -4.43 -2.67
CA SER A 251 -23.20 -4.20 -1.94
C SER A 251 -24.28 -3.51 -2.77
N MET A 252 -23.89 -2.78 -3.83
CA MET A 252 -24.80 -2.04 -4.71
C MET A 252 -25.32 -2.89 -5.89
N ILE A 253 -24.52 -3.85 -6.35
CA ILE A 253 -24.86 -4.73 -7.49
C ILE A 253 -25.04 -6.21 -7.13
N GLY A 254 -24.98 -6.57 -5.84
CA GLY A 254 -25.26 -7.92 -5.35
C GLY A 254 -24.15 -8.94 -5.59
N LEU A 255 -22.89 -8.49 -5.70
CA LEU A 255 -21.72 -9.37 -5.75
C LEU A 255 -21.25 -9.74 -4.32
N PRO A 256 -20.49 -10.84 -4.16
CA PRO A 256 -19.78 -11.09 -2.91
C PRO A 256 -18.77 -9.97 -2.60
N GLN A 257 -18.62 -9.70 -1.29
CA GLN A 257 -17.62 -8.78 -0.75
C GLN A 257 -16.20 -9.29 -0.98
N GLN A 258 -15.99 -10.60 -0.84
CA GLN A 258 -14.73 -11.26 -1.14
C GLN A 258 -14.58 -11.51 -2.65
N ASP A 259 -13.34 -11.41 -3.12
CA ASP A 259 -12.84 -11.82 -4.43
C ASP A 259 -11.60 -12.71 -4.22
N THR A 260 -11.21 -13.46 -5.25
CA THR A 260 -9.98 -14.25 -5.23
C THR A 260 -9.04 -13.86 -6.37
N ALA A 261 -7.75 -13.88 -6.06
CA ALA A 261 -6.68 -13.85 -7.03
C ALA A 261 -5.89 -15.15 -6.91
N GLN A 262 -5.82 -15.90 -8.00
CA GLN A 262 -4.88 -17.00 -8.14
C GLN A 262 -3.79 -16.64 -9.13
N ALA A 263 -2.59 -17.13 -8.86
CA ALA A 263 -1.51 -17.23 -9.84
C ALA A 263 -0.86 -18.60 -9.69
N THR A 264 -0.41 -19.14 -10.82
CA THR A 264 0.31 -20.42 -10.87
C THR A 264 1.60 -20.27 -11.67
N THR A 265 2.57 -21.12 -11.36
CA THR A 265 3.70 -21.40 -12.23
C THR A 265 4.03 -22.89 -12.20
N VAL A 266 4.67 -23.35 -13.26
CA VAL A 266 5.21 -24.72 -13.36
C VAL A 266 6.69 -24.60 -13.65
N MET A 267 7.52 -25.22 -12.81
CA MET A 267 8.97 -25.29 -12.97
C MET A 267 9.46 -26.74 -12.88
N ARG A 268 10.76 -26.94 -13.14
CA ARG A 268 11.44 -28.23 -13.02
C ARG A 268 12.63 -28.06 -12.09
N ASN A 269 12.76 -28.94 -11.10
CA ASN A 269 13.70 -28.76 -10.00
C ASN A 269 15.15 -29.02 -10.42
N GLN A 270 16.09 -28.23 -9.90
CA GLN A 270 17.54 -28.39 -10.12
C GLN A 270 18.22 -28.84 -8.82
N PRO A 271 19.31 -29.63 -8.87
CA PRO A 271 20.14 -29.96 -10.03
C PRO A 271 19.57 -31.07 -10.94
N PHE A 272 20.22 -31.27 -12.10
CA PHE A 272 19.97 -32.37 -13.03
C PHE A 272 20.44 -33.74 -12.47
N GLY A 273 19.87 -34.15 -11.33
CA GLY A 273 19.97 -35.52 -10.85
C GLY A 273 19.22 -36.50 -11.76
N VAL A 274 19.35 -37.80 -11.48
CA VAL A 274 18.41 -38.78 -12.04
C VAL A 274 17.10 -38.64 -11.26
N GLN A 275 16.00 -38.44 -11.97
CA GLN A 275 14.66 -38.46 -11.38
C GLN A 275 14.42 -39.83 -10.71
N GLU A 276 14.10 -39.85 -9.42
CA GLU A 276 13.73 -41.10 -8.76
C GLU A 276 12.35 -41.51 -9.23
N GLY A 277 12.25 -42.70 -9.83
CA GLY A 277 10.99 -43.25 -10.31
C GLY A 277 10.06 -43.54 -9.13
N ARG A 278 8.91 -42.86 -9.06
CA ARG A 278 7.89 -43.19 -8.07
C ARG A 278 7.45 -44.63 -8.23
N THR A 279 7.39 -45.35 -7.12
CA THR A 279 6.81 -46.70 -7.09
C THR A 279 5.31 -46.57 -7.01
N SER A 280 4.62 -46.67 -8.15
CA SER A 280 3.16 -46.76 -8.15
C SER A 280 2.68 -48.07 -7.53
N VAL A 281 1.62 -48.02 -6.74
CA VAL A 281 1.10 -49.15 -5.95
C VAL A 281 -0.39 -49.32 -6.24
N ARG A 282 -0.79 -50.51 -6.70
CA ARG A 282 -2.22 -50.81 -6.84
C ARG A 282 -2.83 -51.11 -5.47
N VAL A 283 -3.60 -50.17 -4.96
CA VAL A 283 -4.35 -50.24 -3.70
C VAL A 283 -5.73 -50.86 -4.00
N CYS A 284 -6.20 -51.70 -3.09
CA CYS A 284 -7.54 -52.30 -3.10
C CYS A 284 -8.09 -52.34 -1.66
N PRO A 285 -9.42 -52.39 -1.44
CA PRO A 285 -10.03 -52.49 -0.11
C PRO A 285 -9.84 -53.84 0.60
#